data_AF-A0A2V7GNZ7-F1
#
_entry.id   AF-A0A2V7GNZ7-F1
#
_cell.length_a   1.000
_cell.length_b   1.000
_cell.length_c   1.000
_cell.angle_alpha   90.00
_cell.angle_beta   90.00
_cell.angle_gamma   90.00
#
_symmetry.space_group_name_H-M   'P 1'
#
loop_
_entity.id
_entity.type
_entity.pdbx_description
1 polymer ?
#
loop_
_entity_poly.entity_id
_entity_poly.type
_entity_poly.pdbx_seq_one_letter_code
_entity_poly.pdbx_strand_id
1 'polypeptide(L)'
;MLGMHRSGTSAVAGTIQDHGVKLGPVSEQARFNARGNREIRELNQLHNAILKRSGGSWWDPPGQVRLRRSDFRRRDEVLGAIPGGTIGVKDPRMLLLIELWRDLDPKPIGVIRNPVAVRKSLERRGRERAERHPQLSAVGWEELWGIYNRALLEELDREPFPVIDFERDVDLDAQVRAALAFHDLEAGADSRFFDRELVGQRVDEWRAQIISAEALVLWDELARRSLA
;
A
#
# COMPACT_ATOMS: atom_id res chain seq x y z
N MET A 1 6.00 3.99 -0.59
CA MET A 1 5.05 3.08 -1.27
C MET A 1 3.64 3.35 -0.77
N LEU A 2 2.72 3.59 -1.70
CA LEU A 2 1.30 3.88 -1.46
C LEU A 2 0.46 2.72 -2.01
N GLY A 3 -0.62 2.37 -1.33
CA GLY A 3 -1.54 1.33 -1.81
C GLY A 3 -2.36 0.74 -0.68
N MET A 4 -3.59 0.33 -1.01
CA MET A 4 -4.52 -0.26 -0.04
C MET A 4 -3.96 -1.53 0.62
N HIS A 5 -4.43 -1.83 1.82
CA HIS A 5 -4.18 -3.11 2.46
C HIS A 5 -4.51 -4.27 1.50
N ARG A 6 -3.63 -5.28 1.46
CA ARG A 6 -3.79 -6.49 0.62
C ARG A 6 -3.73 -6.26 -0.90
N SER A 7 -3.31 -5.08 -1.36
CA SER A 7 -3.07 -4.83 -2.80
C SER A 7 -1.74 -5.36 -3.34
N GLY A 8 -0.94 -6.07 -2.52
CA GLY A 8 0.38 -6.55 -2.95
C GLY A 8 1.55 -5.61 -2.60
N THR A 9 1.30 -4.50 -1.90
CA THR A 9 2.34 -3.55 -1.44
C THR A 9 3.53 -4.19 -0.71
N SER A 10 3.33 -5.34 -0.04
CA SER A 10 4.43 -6.03 0.64
C SER A 10 5.32 -6.84 -0.30
N ALA A 11 4.77 -7.36 -1.40
CA ALA A 11 5.55 -8.02 -2.45
C ALA A 11 6.37 -7.00 -3.24
N VAL A 12 5.73 -5.88 -3.60
CA VAL A 12 6.41 -4.71 -4.19
C VAL A 12 7.53 -4.21 -3.27
N ALA A 13 7.25 -4.04 -1.97
CA ALA A 13 8.26 -3.63 -0.99
C ALA A 13 9.48 -4.55 -0.94
N GLY A 14 9.26 -5.86 -0.92
CA GLY A 14 10.35 -6.83 -0.94
C GLY A 14 11.17 -6.78 -2.22
N THR A 15 10.51 -6.63 -3.37
CA THR A 15 11.19 -6.52 -4.68
C THR A 15 12.02 -5.23 -4.77
N ILE A 16 11.48 -4.10 -4.29
CA ILE A 16 12.22 -2.83 -4.15
C ILE A 16 13.45 -3.00 -3.23
N GLN A 17 13.29 -3.75 -2.13
CA GLN A 17 14.38 -4.03 -1.20
C GLN A 17 15.48 -4.88 -1.83
N ASP A 18 15.12 -5.88 -2.63
CA ASP A 18 16.07 -6.70 -3.40
C ASP A 18 16.90 -5.87 -4.39
N HIS A 19 16.32 -4.82 -4.97
CA HIS A 19 17.05 -3.88 -5.82
C HIS A 19 17.91 -2.87 -5.06
N GLY A 20 18.05 -3.00 -3.73
CA GLY A 20 18.99 -2.23 -2.92
C GLY A 20 18.40 -1.03 -2.17
N VAL A 21 17.10 -0.77 -2.31
CA VAL A 21 16.44 0.27 -1.51
C VAL A 21 16.28 -0.21 -0.07
N LYS A 22 16.93 0.48 0.87
CA LYS A 22 16.85 0.12 2.27
C LYS A 22 15.46 0.39 2.83
N LEU A 23 14.86 -0.63 3.42
CA LEU A 23 13.72 -0.48 4.33
C LEU A 23 14.27 -0.36 5.76
N GLY A 24 13.59 0.39 6.63
CA GLY A 24 13.92 0.48 8.06
C GLY A 24 13.75 -0.85 8.81
N PRO A 25 13.63 -0.86 10.14
CA PRO A 25 13.38 -2.08 10.93
C PRO A 25 11.96 -2.61 10.66
N VAL A 26 11.79 -3.29 9.54
CA VAL A 26 10.50 -3.74 9.05
C VAL A 26 10.17 -5.14 9.53
N SER A 27 8.88 -5.43 9.67
CA SER A 27 8.42 -6.80 9.93
C SER A 27 8.68 -7.69 8.70
N GLU A 28 9.62 -8.63 8.82
CA GLU A 28 10.01 -9.59 7.78
C GLU A 28 9.26 -10.93 7.85
N GLN A 29 8.43 -11.14 8.87
CA GLN A 29 7.57 -12.30 9.01
C GLN A 29 6.19 -11.90 9.54
N ALA A 30 5.12 -12.40 8.92
CA ALA A 30 3.74 -12.22 9.36
C ALA A 30 2.88 -13.45 9.03
N ARG A 31 1.95 -13.83 9.90
CA ARG A 31 1.14 -15.05 9.72
C ARG A 31 0.36 -15.13 8.39
N PHE A 32 -0.03 -13.99 7.83
CA PHE A 32 -0.75 -13.89 6.54
C PHE A 32 0.11 -13.43 5.37
N ASN A 33 1.41 -13.29 5.60
CA ASN A 33 2.40 -12.90 4.62
C ASN A 33 3.74 -13.48 5.09
N ALA A 34 4.10 -14.64 4.57
CA ALA A 34 5.29 -15.39 4.99
C ALA A 34 6.57 -14.55 4.94
N ARG A 35 6.61 -13.50 4.11
CA ARG A 35 7.75 -12.58 3.96
C ARG A 35 7.58 -11.23 4.67
N GLY A 36 6.60 -11.16 5.57
CA GLY A 36 6.34 -10.02 6.43
C GLY A 36 5.61 -8.89 5.75
N ASN A 37 5.02 -8.01 6.56
CA ASN A 37 4.30 -6.86 6.02
C ASN A 37 5.25 -5.77 5.54
N ARG A 38 6.56 -5.81 5.80
CA ARG A 38 7.50 -4.76 5.39
C ARG A 38 7.10 -3.34 5.89
N GLU A 39 6.43 -3.29 7.05
CA GLU A 39 6.00 -2.06 7.73
C GLU A 39 6.95 -1.75 8.90
N ILE A 40 7.33 -0.48 9.07
CA ILE A 40 8.08 0.01 10.23
C ILE A 40 7.11 0.14 11.40
N ARG A 41 7.39 -0.55 12.51
CA ARG A 41 6.45 -0.69 13.63
C ARG A 41 6.10 0.64 14.27
N GLU A 42 7.07 1.52 14.44
CA GLU A 42 6.93 2.82 15.10
C GLU A 42 6.06 3.76 14.26
N LEU A 43 6.24 3.77 12.94
CA LEU A 43 5.36 4.51 12.02
C LEU A 43 3.95 3.94 12.02
N ASN A 44 3.80 2.62 12.06
CA ASN A 44 2.49 1.99 12.17
C ASN A 44 1.74 2.40 13.43
N GLN A 45 2.44 2.43 14.58
CA GLN A 45 1.88 2.90 15.84
C GLN A 45 1.50 4.38 15.77
N LEU A 46 2.35 5.22 15.18
CA LEU A 46 2.06 6.63 14.94
C LEU A 46 0.79 6.81 14.09
N HIS A 47 0.69 6.11 12.96
CA HIS A 47 -0.49 6.16 12.08
C HIS A 47 -1.77 5.77 12.81
N ASN A 48 -1.75 4.64 13.52
CA ASN A 48 -2.93 4.21 14.28
C ASN A 48 -3.31 5.21 15.38
N ALA A 49 -2.33 5.83 16.05
CA ALA A 49 -2.60 6.86 17.06
C ALA A 49 -3.22 8.12 16.45
N ILE A 50 -2.75 8.56 15.28
CA ILE A 50 -3.32 9.70 14.54
C ILE A 50 -4.75 9.40 14.11
N LEU A 51 -5.01 8.25 13.49
CA LEU A 51 -6.34 7.84 13.05
C LEU A 51 -7.31 7.75 14.23
N LYS A 52 -6.91 7.07 15.31
CA LYS A 52 -7.73 6.94 16.53
C LYS A 52 -8.08 8.30 17.12
N ARG A 53 -7.10 9.20 17.23
CA ARG A 53 -7.33 10.57 17.73
C ARG A 53 -8.23 11.39 16.81
N SER A 54 -8.23 11.08 15.51
CA SER A 54 -9.10 11.70 14.51
C SER A 54 -10.50 11.08 14.48
N GLY A 55 -10.77 10.10 15.35
CA GLY A 55 -12.08 9.45 15.48
C GLY A 55 -12.30 8.25 14.57
N GLY A 56 -11.25 7.72 13.95
CA GLY A 56 -11.36 6.59 13.03
C GLY A 56 -10.25 5.56 13.19
N SER A 57 -10.14 4.69 12.19
CA SER A 57 -9.14 3.62 12.12
C SER A 57 -8.75 3.38 10.66
N TRP A 58 -7.94 2.35 10.38
CA TRP A 58 -7.61 2.02 8.98
C TRP A 58 -8.80 1.44 8.21
N TRP A 59 -9.81 0.88 8.89
CA TRP A 59 -11.00 0.25 8.29
C TRP A 59 -12.27 1.08 8.42
N ASP A 60 -12.20 2.16 9.19
CA ASP A 60 -13.24 3.16 9.34
C ASP A 60 -12.55 4.53 9.31
N PRO A 61 -12.07 4.96 8.13
CA PRO A 61 -11.26 6.16 8.01
C PRO A 61 -12.03 7.41 8.47
N PRO A 62 -11.43 8.30 9.27
CA PRO A 62 -12.10 9.50 9.72
C PRO A 62 -12.30 10.46 8.54
N GLY A 63 -13.43 11.19 8.52
CA GLY A 63 -13.68 12.21 7.48
C GLY A 63 -12.69 13.38 7.49
N GLN A 64 -12.00 13.61 8.62
CA GLN A 64 -10.92 14.58 8.73
C GLN A 64 -9.80 14.06 9.63
N VAL A 65 -8.56 14.15 9.16
CA VAL A 65 -7.37 13.79 9.94
C VAL A 65 -6.86 14.99 10.74
N ARG A 66 -6.57 14.77 12.02
CA ARG A 66 -6.06 15.78 12.94
C ARG A 66 -4.58 15.57 13.21
N LEU A 67 -3.71 16.16 12.39
CA LEU A 67 -2.26 16.15 12.60
C LEU A 67 -1.83 17.16 13.66
N ARG A 68 -0.74 16.86 14.36
CA ARG A 68 -0.08 17.71 15.35
C ARG A 68 1.40 17.84 15.00
N ARG A 69 2.04 18.94 15.39
CA ARG A 69 3.50 19.11 15.24
C ARG A 69 4.31 17.96 15.86
N SER A 70 3.81 17.33 16.91
CA SER A 70 4.44 16.15 17.53
C SER A 70 4.44 14.92 16.63
N ASP A 71 3.48 14.78 15.72
CA ASP A 71 3.42 13.66 14.79
C ASP A 71 4.55 13.74 13.76
N PHE A 72 4.79 14.95 13.21
CA PHE A 72 5.92 15.23 12.32
C PHE A 72 7.26 14.97 13.00
N ARG A 73 7.47 15.50 14.21
CA ARG A 73 8.69 15.21 15.00
C ARG A 73 8.88 13.72 15.22
N ARG A 74 7.81 12.98 15.56
CA ARG A 74 7.90 11.54 15.78
C ARG A 74 8.23 10.78 14.50
N ARG A 75 7.66 11.19 13.36
CA ARG A 75 8.03 10.65 12.04
C ARG A 75 9.52 10.89 11.77
N ASP A 76 10.00 12.11 11.97
CA ASP A 76 11.41 12.48 11.73
C ASP A 76 12.38 11.71 12.63
N GLU A 77 12.04 11.53 13.91
CA GLU A 77 12.81 10.68 14.84
C GLU A 77 12.93 9.24 14.32
N VAL A 78 11.84 8.67 13.82
CA VAL A 78 11.83 7.29 13.32
C VAL A 78 12.62 7.17 12.03
N LEU A 79 12.48 8.13 11.11
CA LEU A 79 13.23 8.12 9.84
C LEU A 79 14.72 8.39 10.06
N GLY A 80 15.08 9.33 10.94
CA GLY A 80 16.47 9.67 11.25
C GLY A 80 17.25 8.55 11.93
N ALA A 81 16.57 7.56 12.51
CA ALA A 81 17.20 6.35 13.05
C ALA A 81 17.58 5.31 11.98
N ILE A 82 17.13 5.48 10.73
CA ILE A 82 17.39 4.55 9.64
C ILE A 82 18.62 5.02 8.84
N PRO A 83 19.68 4.20 8.76
CA PRO A 83 20.90 4.61 8.09
C PRO A 83 20.79 4.55 6.56
N GLY A 84 21.26 5.59 5.87
CA GLY A 84 21.32 5.66 4.41
C GLY A 84 20.72 6.95 3.85
N GLY A 85 20.94 7.20 2.55
CA GLY A 85 20.41 8.40 1.88
C GLY A 85 18.98 8.25 1.36
N THR A 86 18.59 7.04 0.94
CA THR A 86 17.22 6.74 0.47
C THR A 86 16.60 5.67 1.37
N ILE A 87 15.42 5.98 1.91
CA ILE A 87 14.68 5.09 2.81
C ILE A 87 13.35 4.74 2.15
N GLY A 88 13.10 3.45 1.91
CA GLY A 88 11.80 2.97 1.50
C GLY A 88 10.87 2.87 2.71
N VAL A 89 9.69 3.50 2.61
CA VAL A 89 8.64 3.42 3.63
C VAL A 89 7.37 2.84 3.02
N LYS A 90 6.74 1.92 3.74
CA LYS A 90 5.46 1.33 3.37
C LYS A 90 4.57 1.20 4.60
N ASP A 91 3.40 1.81 4.53
CA ASP A 91 2.23 1.50 5.34
C ASP A 91 0.99 1.89 4.52
N PRO A 92 0.00 1.01 4.31
CA PRO A 92 -1.20 1.38 3.55
C PRO A 92 -1.90 2.64 4.07
N ARG A 93 -1.83 2.90 5.38
CA ARG A 93 -2.42 4.08 6.05
C ARG A 93 -1.79 5.40 5.62
N MET A 94 -0.63 5.38 4.95
CA MET A 94 -0.01 6.59 4.40
C MET A 94 -0.95 7.32 3.45
N LEU A 95 -1.79 6.60 2.68
CA LEU A 95 -2.80 7.20 1.81
C LEU A 95 -3.85 8.00 2.58
N LEU A 96 -4.17 7.61 3.82
CA LEU A 96 -5.08 8.36 4.67
C LEU A 96 -4.38 9.53 5.38
N LEU A 97 -3.06 9.55 5.39
CA LEU A 97 -2.24 10.45 6.19
C LEU A 97 -1.22 11.20 5.30
N ILE A 98 -1.56 11.45 4.04
CA ILE A 98 -0.60 11.95 3.05
C ILE A 98 0.02 13.30 3.45
N GLU A 99 -0.75 14.14 4.15
CA GLU A 99 -0.30 15.42 4.70
C GLU A 99 0.82 15.27 5.74
N LEU A 100 0.97 14.10 6.37
CA LEU A 100 2.10 13.79 7.25
C LEU A 100 3.39 13.56 6.45
N TRP A 101 3.37 13.51 5.13
CA TRP A 101 4.53 13.11 4.31
C TRP A 101 5.00 14.20 3.34
N ARG A 102 4.18 15.22 3.07
CA ARG A 102 4.42 16.18 1.99
C ARG A 102 5.68 17.03 2.14
N ASP A 103 6.09 17.36 3.37
CA ASP A 103 7.28 18.17 3.64
C ASP A 103 8.60 17.42 3.45
N LEU A 104 8.56 16.10 3.17
CA LEU A 104 9.75 15.28 2.92
C LEU A 104 10.07 15.08 1.44
N ASP A 105 9.31 15.70 0.52
CA ASP A 105 9.45 15.51 -0.93
C ASP A 105 9.54 14.01 -1.33
N PRO A 106 8.47 13.23 -1.04
CA PRO A 106 8.51 11.78 -1.20
C PRO A 106 8.59 11.38 -2.67
N LYS A 107 9.18 10.21 -2.93
CA LYS A 107 9.17 9.51 -4.22
C LYS A 107 8.07 8.42 -4.23
N PRO A 108 6.79 8.76 -4.50
CA PRO A 108 5.70 7.81 -4.38
C PRO A 108 5.77 6.71 -5.45
N ILE A 109 5.46 5.49 -5.03
CA ILE A 109 5.20 4.35 -5.92
C ILE A 109 3.85 3.79 -5.47
N GLY A 110 2.85 3.88 -6.34
CA GLY A 110 1.49 3.38 -6.11
C GLY A 110 1.39 1.88 -6.40
N VAL A 111 0.50 1.19 -5.69
CA VAL A 111 0.22 -0.23 -5.92
C VAL A 111 -1.28 -0.49 -5.86
N ILE A 112 -1.84 -0.91 -6.99
CA ILE A 112 -3.25 -1.27 -7.13
C ILE A 112 -3.41 -2.77 -7.30
N ARG A 113 -4.58 -3.26 -6.91
CA ARG A 113 -5.05 -4.64 -7.13
C ARG A 113 -6.56 -4.60 -7.25
N ASN A 114 -7.15 -5.53 -8.00
CA ASN A 114 -8.59 -5.50 -8.23
C ASN A 114 -9.39 -5.54 -6.90
N PRO A 115 -10.52 -4.81 -6.83
CA PRO A 115 -11.29 -4.64 -5.60
C PRO A 115 -11.80 -5.95 -5.02
N VAL A 116 -12.20 -6.91 -5.86
CA VAL A 116 -12.72 -8.21 -5.42
C VAL A 116 -11.63 -9.07 -4.79
N ALA A 117 -10.43 -9.10 -5.37
CA ALA A 117 -9.30 -9.83 -4.79
C ALA A 117 -8.86 -9.24 -3.45
N VAL A 118 -8.84 -7.91 -3.33
CA VAL A 118 -8.58 -7.22 -2.06
C VAL A 118 -9.66 -7.58 -1.03
N ARG A 119 -10.94 -7.46 -1.39
CA ARG A 119 -12.07 -7.84 -0.54
C ARG A 119 -11.97 -9.28 -0.05
N LYS A 120 -11.84 -10.26 -0.96
CA LYS A 120 -11.72 -11.69 -0.59
C LYS A 120 -10.55 -11.94 0.37
N SER A 121 -9.42 -11.24 0.18
CA SER A 121 -8.27 -11.32 1.08
C SER A 121 -8.56 -10.75 2.47
N LEU A 122 -9.27 -9.62 2.54
CA LEU A 122 -9.67 -8.96 3.78
C LEU A 122 -10.70 -9.78 4.56
N GLU A 123 -11.73 -10.30 3.87
CA GLU A 123 -12.74 -11.17 4.45
C GLU A 123 -12.12 -12.45 5.05
N ARG A 124 -11.20 -13.11 4.33
CA ARG A 124 -10.48 -14.28 4.85
C ARG A 124 -9.72 -13.95 6.13
N ARG A 125 -8.98 -12.83 6.13
CA ARG A 125 -8.25 -12.36 7.31
C ARG A 125 -9.18 -12.03 8.48
N GLY A 126 -10.35 -11.43 8.18
CA GLY A 126 -11.40 -11.16 9.15
C GLY A 126 -11.87 -12.44 9.81
N ARG A 127 -12.27 -13.46 9.03
CA ARG A 127 -12.75 -14.75 9.57
C ARG A 127 -11.73 -15.44 10.47
N GLU A 128 -10.47 -15.46 10.06
CA GLU A 128 -9.40 -16.11 10.84
C GLU A 128 -8.99 -15.34 12.11
N ARG A 129 -9.41 -14.08 12.27
CA ARG A 129 -9.07 -13.22 13.42
C ARG A 129 -10.23 -12.31 13.81
N ALA A 130 -11.41 -12.90 14.02
CA ALA A 130 -12.63 -12.14 14.30
C ALA A 130 -12.50 -11.16 15.48
N GLU A 131 -11.71 -11.51 16.50
CA GLU A 131 -11.48 -10.66 17.68
C GLU A 131 -10.55 -9.46 17.43
N ARG A 132 -9.76 -9.47 16.36
CA ARG A 132 -8.69 -8.48 16.11
C ARG A 132 -8.83 -7.74 14.79
N HIS A 133 -9.77 -8.14 13.94
CA HIS A 133 -9.99 -7.55 12.64
C HIS A 133 -11.49 -7.26 12.43
N PRO A 134 -11.80 -6.14 11.77
CA PRO A 134 -13.18 -5.76 11.49
C PRO A 134 -13.85 -6.77 10.55
N GLN A 135 -15.16 -6.92 10.70
CA GLN A 135 -16.02 -7.67 9.79
C GLN A 135 -16.91 -6.67 9.07
N LEU A 136 -16.49 -6.24 7.87
CA LEU A 136 -17.35 -5.44 7.00
C LEU A 136 -18.14 -6.35 6.06
N SER A 137 -19.26 -5.84 5.55
CA SER A 137 -19.97 -6.46 4.44
C SER A 137 -19.10 -6.44 3.18
N ALA A 138 -19.47 -7.24 2.17
CA ALA A 138 -18.77 -7.22 0.89
C ALA A 138 -18.76 -5.81 0.25
N VAL A 139 -19.89 -5.10 0.33
CA VAL A 139 -20.01 -3.70 -0.09
C VAL A 139 -19.08 -2.81 0.72
N GLY A 140 -19.07 -2.92 2.05
CA GLY A 140 -18.21 -2.11 2.91
C GLY A 140 -16.71 -2.32 2.65
N TRP A 141 -16.30 -3.53 2.26
CA TRP A 141 -14.91 -3.77 1.84
C TRP A 141 -14.55 -3.10 0.52
N GLU A 142 -15.48 -3.08 -0.45
CA GLU A 142 -15.28 -2.41 -1.74
C GLU A 142 -15.36 -0.88 -1.60
N GLU A 143 -16.21 -0.35 -0.72
CA GLU A 143 -16.22 1.07 -0.34
C GLU A 143 -14.90 1.47 0.31
N LEU A 144 -14.39 0.66 1.25
CA LEU A 144 -13.08 0.91 1.85
C LEU A 144 -11.95 0.87 0.81
N TRP A 145 -11.99 -0.07 -0.14
CA TRP A 145 -11.08 -0.08 -1.28
C TRP A 145 -11.18 1.24 -2.07
N GLY A 146 -12.41 1.72 -2.31
CA GLY A 146 -12.68 2.98 -2.99
C GLY A 146 -12.07 4.19 -2.27
N ILE A 147 -12.20 4.27 -0.94
CA ILE A 147 -11.63 5.37 -0.14
C ILE A 147 -10.12 5.48 -0.34
N TYR A 148 -9.37 4.37 -0.20
CA TYR A 148 -7.91 4.40 -0.34
C TYR A 148 -7.47 4.68 -1.78
N ASN A 149 -8.15 4.11 -2.77
CA ASN A 149 -7.75 4.26 -4.16
C ASN A 149 -8.18 5.62 -4.74
N ARG A 150 -9.20 6.27 -4.18
CA ARG A 150 -9.53 7.66 -4.49
C ARG A 150 -8.45 8.59 -3.96
N ALA A 151 -7.99 8.40 -2.73
CA ALA A 151 -6.84 9.13 -2.21
C ALA A 151 -5.57 8.91 -3.07
N LEU A 152 -5.35 7.69 -3.57
CA LEU A 152 -4.25 7.42 -4.50
C LEU A 152 -4.40 8.19 -5.83
N LEU A 153 -5.61 8.19 -6.40
CA LEU A 153 -5.91 8.91 -7.64
C LEU A 153 -5.75 10.43 -7.47
N GLU A 154 -6.21 10.99 -6.35
CA GLU A 154 -6.04 12.41 -6.01
C GLU A 154 -4.56 12.81 -5.95
N GLU A 155 -3.68 11.94 -5.45
CA GLU A 155 -2.23 12.19 -5.50
C GLU A 155 -1.68 12.09 -6.93
N LEU A 156 -2.16 11.14 -7.74
CA LEU A 156 -1.75 11.05 -9.15
C LEU A 156 -2.21 12.26 -9.98
N ASP A 157 -3.37 12.81 -9.67
CA ASP A 157 -3.90 14.02 -10.31
C ASP A 157 -3.08 15.27 -9.92
N ARG A 158 -2.49 15.29 -8.72
CA ARG A 158 -1.59 16.36 -8.27
C ARG A 158 -0.23 16.28 -8.96
N GLU A 159 0.37 15.09 -8.97
CA GLU A 159 1.68 14.86 -9.55
C GLU A 159 1.79 13.43 -10.09
N PRO A 160 2.25 13.24 -11.34
CA PRO A 160 2.44 11.90 -11.90
C PRO A 160 3.50 11.11 -11.13
N PHE A 161 3.21 9.83 -10.86
CA PHE A 161 4.17 8.88 -10.31
C PHE A 161 3.84 7.45 -10.74
N PRO A 162 4.80 6.51 -10.69
CA PRO A 162 4.59 5.14 -11.14
C PRO A 162 3.56 4.41 -10.27
N VAL A 163 2.60 3.79 -10.93
CA VAL A 163 1.62 2.89 -10.31
C VAL A 163 1.85 1.48 -10.83
N ILE A 164 2.03 0.53 -9.94
CA ILE A 164 2.18 -0.89 -10.23
C ILE A 164 0.80 -1.55 -10.15
N ASP A 165 0.41 -2.26 -11.20
CA ASP A 165 -0.76 -3.13 -11.20
C ASP A 165 -0.31 -4.54 -10.80
N PHE A 166 -0.67 -4.92 -9.57
CA PHE A 166 -0.21 -6.17 -8.96
C PHE A 166 -0.77 -7.43 -9.63
N GLU A 167 -1.85 -7.32 -10.41
CA GLU A 167 -2.47 -8.45 -11.10
C GLU A 167 -2.25 -8.46 -12.60
N ARG A 168 -1.45 -7.51 -13.11
CA ARG A 168 -1.02 -7.53 -14.50
C ARG A 168 -0.14 -8.75 -14.77
N ASP A 169 -0.28 -9.34 -15.95
CA ASP A 169 0.49 -10.54 -16.36
C ASP A 169 1.99 -10.24 -16.63
N VAL A 170 2.38 -8.96 -16.61
CA VAL A 170 3.77 -8.49 -16.69
C VAL A 170 4.54 -8.86 -15.42
N ASP A 171 5.83 -9.15 -15.56
CA ASP A 171 6.70 -9.47 -14.44
C ASP A 171 6.75 -8.33 -13.41
N LEU A 172 6.63 -8.66 -12.12
CA LEU A 172 6.65 -7.67 -11.04
C LEU A 172 8.00 -6.98 -10.96
N ASP A 173 9.10 -7.71 -11.19
CA ASP A 173 10.46 -7.15 -11.23
C ASP A 173 10.56 -6.05 -12.28
N ALA A 174 10.05 -6.29 -13.49
CA ALA A 174 10.02 -5.30 -14.56
C ALA A 174 9.23 -4.02 -14.18
N GLN A 175 8.04 -4.17 -13.59
CA GLN A 175 7.26 -3.02 -13.11
C GLN A 175 7.99 -2.25 -12.00
N VAL A 176 8.68 -2.95 -11.09
CA VAL A 176 9.46 -2.32 -10.02
C VAL A 176 10.68 -1.59 -10.57
N ARG A 177 11.42 -2.18 -11.51
CA ARG A 177 12.55 -1.52 -12.19
C ARG A 177 12.11 -0.24 -12.88
N ALA A 178 10.99 -0.27 -13.60
CA ALA A 178 10.42 0.92 -14.25
C ALA A 178 10.01 2.00 -13.21
N ALA A 179 9.43 1.59 -12.08
CA ALA A 179 9.08 2.51 -11.00
C ALA A 179 10.30 3.15 -10.32
N LEU A 180 11.40 2.40 -10.15
CA LEU A 180 12.66 2.93 -9.63
C LEU A 180 13.30 3.90 -10.62
N ALA A 181 13.34 3.53 -11.90
CA ALA A 181 13.90 4.36 -12.97
C ALA A 181 13.14 5.69 -13.12
N PHE A 182 11.82 5.72 -12.95
CA PHE A 182 11.04 6.96 -12.95
C PHE A 182 11.53 7.98 -11.92
N HIS A 183 12.05 7.50 -10.78
CA HIS A 183 12.55 8.32 -9.68
C HIS A 183 14.07 8.49 -9.68
N ASP A 184 14.73 8.19 -10.79
CA ASP A 184 16.19 8.19 -10.95
C ASP A 184 16.91 7.32 -9.90
N LEU A 185 16.27 6.23 -9.47
CA LEU A 185 16.85 5.23 -8.56
C LEU A 185 17.39 4.05 -9.37
N GLU A 186 18.65 3.72 -9.14
CA GLU A 186 19.27 2.54 -9.75
C GLU A 186 18.66 1.25 -9.16
N ALA A 187 18.21 0.37 -10.05
CA ALA A 187 17.80 -0.96 -9.67
C ALA A 187 19.01 -1.90 -9.65
N GLY A 188 19.22 -2.62 -8.55
CA GLY A 188 20.25 -3.66 -8.45
C GLY A 188 20.03 -4.87 -9.37
N ALA A 189 20.74 -5.96 -9.10
CA ALA A 189 20.59 -7.24 -9.80
C ALA A 189 19.15 -7.79 -9.71
N ASP A 190 18.82 -8.81 -10.52
CA ASP A 190 17.48 -9.40 -10.60
C ASP A 190 16.96 -9.85 -9.23
N SER A 191 15.72 -9.46 -8.92
CA SER A 191 15.08 -9.87 -7.67
C SER A 191 14.68 -11.34 -7.74
N ARG A 192 15.04 -12.10 -6.70
CA ARG A 192 14.49 -13.46 -6.49
C ARG A 192 13.32 -13.45 -5.52
N PHE A 193 12.92 -12.27 -5.04
CA PHE A 193 11.79 -12.13 -4.17
C PHE A 193 10.55 -12.64 -4.89
N PHE A 194 10.27 -12.28 -6.14
CA PHE A 194 8.99 -12.68 -6.72
C PHE A 194 8.96 -14.15 -7.15
N ASP A 195 8.19 -14.96 -6.40
CA ASP A 195 7.78 -16.30 -6.82
C ASP A 195 6.28 -16.23 -7.09
N ARG A 196 5.85 -16.46 -8.33
CA ARG A 196 4.45 -16.29 -8.77
C ARG A 196 3.49 -17.12 -7.92
N GLU A 197 3.96 -18.23 -7.34
CA GLU A 197 3.17 -19.12 -6.47
C GLU A 197 2.71 -18.47 -5.16
N LEU A 198 3.36 -17.38 -4.71
CA LEU A 198 3.02 -16.67 -3.46
C LEU A 198 2.01 -15.54 -3.65
N VAL A 199 1.64 -15.22 -4.90
CA VAL A 199 0.52 -14.31 -5.19
C VAL A 199 -0.76 -15.04 -4.81
N GLY A 200 -1.34 -14.69 -3.66
CA GLY A 200 -2.60 -15.30 -3.23
C GLY A 200 -3.63 -15.28 -4.36
N GLN A 201 -4.29 -16.43 -4.57
CA GLN A 201 -5.22 -16.77 -5.65
C GLN A 201 -5.67 -15.58 -6.51
N ARG A 202 -5.20 -15.54 -7.75
CA ARG A 202 -5.77 -14.67 -8.79
C ARG A 202 -7.27 -14.93 -8.85
N VAL A 203 -8.06 -13.85 -8.88
CA VAL A 203 -9.50 -13.97 -9.00
C VAL A 203 -9.83 -13.81 -10.48
N ASP A 204 -10.03 -14.92 -11.16
CA ASP A 204 -10.52 -14.90 -12.53
C ASP A 204 -11.96 -14.36 -12.56
N GLU A 205 -12.32 -13.67 -13.65
CA GLU A 205 -13.64 -13.07 -13.87
C GLU A 205 -14.10 -12.13 -12.74
N TRP A 206 -13.16 -11.47 -12.05
CA TRP A 206 -13.47 -10.62 -10.89
C TRP A 206 -14.44 -9.47 -11.22
N ARG A 207 -14.45 -8.98 -12.46
CA ARG A 207 -15.37 -7.92 -12.91
C ARG A 207 -16.84 -8.31 -12.79
N ALA A 208 -17.17 -9.59 -12.93
CA ALA A 208 -18.54 -10.08 -12.73
C ALA A 208 -18.93 -10.21 -11.25
N GLN A 209 -17.95 -10.13 -10.34
CA GLN A 209 -18.09 -10.32 -8.90
C GLN A 209 -17.97 -9.01 -8.10
N ILE A 210 -17.67 -7.90 -8.79
CA ILE A 210 -17.64 -6.59 -8.16
C ILE A 210 -19.08 -6.13 -7.90
N ILE A 211 -19.28 -5.50 -6.75
CA ILE A 211 -20.59 -5.03 -6.31
C ILE A 211 -20.69 -3.50 -6.50
N SER A 212 -19.61 -2.78 -6.18
CA SER A 212 -19.56 -1.32 -6.32
C SER A 212 -19.18 -0.89 -7.73
N ALA A 213 -20.14 -0.28 -8.45
CA ALA A 213 -19.89 0.32 -9.76
C ALA A 213 -18.83 1.44 -9.68
N GLU A 214 -18.83 2.23 -8.60
CA GLU A 214 -17.81 3.27 -8.38
C GLU A 214 -16.41 2.68 -8.26
N ALA A 215 -16.26 1.55 -7.56
CA ALA A 215 -14.98 0.87 -7.44
C ALA A 215 -14.48 0.33 -8.80
N LEU A 216 -15.38 -0.11 -9.69
CA LEU A 216 -15.02 -0.53 -11.04
C LEU A 216 -14.47 0.65 -11.87
N VAL A 217 -15.20 1.77 -11.89
CA VAL A 217 -14.78 2.98 -12.63
C VAL A 217 -13.43 3.49 -12.12
N LEU A 218 -13.26 3.55 -10.80
CA LEU A 218 -12.01 3.95 -10.17
C LEU A 218 -10.86 2.98 -10.49
N TRP A 219 -11.13 1.67 -10.52
CA TRP A 219 -10.14 0.68 -10.97
C TRP A 219 -9.74 0.91 -12.42
N ASP A 220 -10.70 1.13 -13.33
CA ASP A 220 -10.42 1.28 -14.76
C ASP A 220 -9.58 2.55 -15.03
N GLU A 221 -9.81 3.62 -14.27
CA GLU A 221 -8.99 4.83 -14.32
C GLU A 221 -7.55 4.57 -13.85
N LEU A 222 -7.38 3.97 -12.67
CA LEU A 222 -6.06 3.70 -12.11
C LEU A 222 -5.26 2.69 -12.96
N ALA A 223 -5.92 1.66 -13.48
CA ALA A 223 -5.30 0.65 -14.32
C ALA A 223 -4.85 1.20 -15.69
N ARG A 224 -5.55 2.22 -16.23
CA ARG A 224 -5.09 2.93 -17.42
C ARG A 224 -3.86 3.78 -17.18
N ARG A 225 -3.64 4.25 -15.95
CA ARG A 225 -2.47 5.06 -15.56
C ARG A 225 -1.32 4.25 -14.98
N SER A 226 -1.48 2.94 -14.78
CA SER A 226 -0.41 2.10 -14.27
C SER A 226 0.60 1.74 -15.34
N LEU A 227 1.83 1.48 -14.87
CA LEU A 227 2.97 1.11 -15.70
C LEU A 227 2.61 -0.05 -16.63
N ALA A 228 2.94 0.11 -17.91
CA ALA A 228 2.66 -0.83 -19.00
C ALA A 228 3.20 -2.22 -18.66
#